data_AF-A0A2M7IP72-F1
#
_entry.id   AF-A0A2M7IP72-F1
#
_cell.length_a   1.000
_cell.length_b   1.000
_cell.length_c   1.000
_cell.angle_alpha   90.00
_cell.angle_beta   90.00
_cell.angle_gamma   90.00
#
_symmetry.space_group_name_H-M   'P 1'
#
loop_
_entity.id
_entity.type
_entity.pdbx_description
1 polymer ?
#
loop_
_entity_poly.entity_id
_entity_poly.type
_entity_poly.pdbx_seq_one_letter_code
_entity_poly.pdbx_strand_id
1 'polypeptide(L)'
;MNMTTKNDIFTRYLKEYLKASNERKSEILNHITDVTGMHRKACIRRFGVLQRKDPSSRETRGRPTYYTKDVDAALFAIWEAANELCGELLHPLINEYVTILRRDGMWIHSDEATGKLLSMSERTVRRRCRKFKVKYSIGKGISGTKPSALKSL
;
A
#
# COMPACT_ATOMS: atom_id res chain seq x y z
N MET A 1 13.60 -11.55 21.72
CA MET A 1 14.57 -11.44 20.61
C MET A 1 14.46 -10.02 20.05
N ASN A 2 15.49 -9.17 20.24
CA ASN A 2 15.47 -7.83 19.66
C ASN A 2 15.74 -7.94 18.15
N MET A 3 14.70 -7.71 17.34
CA MET A 3 14.82 -7.53 15.90
C MET A 3 15.56 -6.22 15.63
N THR A 4 16.89 -6.26 15.64
CA THR A 4 17.72 -5.11 15.28
C THR A 4 17.50 -4.80 13.81
N THR A 5 16.72 -3.75 13.52
CA THR A 5 16.49 -3.34 12.14
C THR A 5 17.76 -2.68 11.61
N LYS A 6 18.03 -2.77 10.29
CA LYS A 6 19.17 -2.04 9.67
C LYS A 6 19.20 -0.57 10.09
N ASN A 7 18.04 0.07 10.24
CA ASN A 7 17.92 1.44 10.73
C ASN A 7 18.46 1.67 12.14
N ASP A 8 18.28 0.72 13.05
CA ASP A 8 18.72 0.87 14.44
C ASP A 8 20.25 0.90 14.53
N ILE A 9 20.91 0.09 13.69
CA ILE A 9 22.37 0.08 13.55
C ILE A 9 22.87 1.46 13.10
N PHE A 10 22.30 2.02 12.04
CA PHE A 10 22.71 3.36 11.58
C PHE A 10 22.40 4.46 12.60
N THR A 11 21.27 4.36 13.31
CA THR A 11 20.88 5.35 14.34
C THR A 11 21.84 5.34 15.52
N ARG A 12 22.30 4.15 15.94
CA ARG A 12 23.28 3.97 17.02
C ARG A 12 24.61 4.66 16.72
N TYR A 13 25.14 4.50 15.51
CA TYR A 13 26.43 5.07 15.10
C TYR A 13 26.34 6.49 14.53
N LEU A 14 25.13 7.07 14.37
CA LEU A 14 24.94 8.36 13.70
C LEU A 14 25.73 9.50 14.35
N LYS A 15 25.58 9.69 15.67
CA LYS A 15 26.25 10.78 16.41
C LYS A 15 27.77 10.66 16.36
N GLU A 16 28.27 9.43 16.49
CA GLU A 16 29.70 9.13 16.44
C GLU A 16 30.26 9.35 15.03
N TYR A 17 29.60 8.82 14.00
CA TYR A 17 30.00 8.99 12.60
C TYR A 17 30.08 10.46 12.18
N LEU A 18 29.14 11.30 12.65
CA LEU A 18 29.13 12.72 12.31
C LEU A 18 30.28 13.52 12.96
N LYS A 19 30.76 13.10 14.14
CA LYS A 19 31.85 13.76 14.88
C LYS A 19 33.24 13.14 14.65
N ALA A 20 33.29 11.93 14.11
CA ALA A 20 34.51 11.16 13.93
C ALA A 20 35.49 11.76 12.90
N SER A 21 36.78 11.49 13.11
CA SER A 21 37.84 11.68 12.12
C SER A 21 37.68 10.75 10.91
N ASN A 22 38.44 10.95 9.83
CA ASN A 22 38.35 10.13 8.62
C ASN A 22 38.71 8.65 8.87
N GLU A 23 39.65 8.39 9.77
CA GLU A 23 40.04 7.04 10.21
C GLU A 23 38.88 6.36 10.93
N ARG A 24 38.33 7.02 11.96
CA ARG A 24 37.22 6.47 12.74
C ARG A 24 35.95 6.29 11.91
N LYS A 25 35.66 7.20 10.98
CA LYS A 25 34.58 7.02 9.99
C LYS A 25 34.77 5.77 9.15
N SER A 26 36.01 5.45 8.79
CA SER A 26 36.32 4.28 7.96
C SER A 26 36.10 2.98 8.71
N GLU A 27 36.46 2.92 9.99
CA GLU A 27 36.18 1.80 10.89
C GLU A 27 34.68 1.58 11.08
N ILE A 28 33.94 2.65 11.39
CA ILE A 28 32.47 2.59 11.55
C ILE A 28 31.81 2.05 10.27
N LEU A 29 32.26 2.54 9.11
CA LEU A 29 31.75 2.06 7.83
C LEU A 29 32.07 0.59 7.59
N ASN A 30 33.30 0.13 7.87
CA ASN A 30 33.69 -1.27 7.71
C ASN A 30 32.81 -2.19 8.56
N HIS A 31 32.62 -1.84 9.83
CA HIS A 31 31.76 -2.60 10.74
C HIS A 31 30.31 -2.65 10.25
N ILE A 32 29.75 -1.52 9.78
CA ILE A 32 28.38 -1.49 9.27
C ILE A 32 28.23 -2.27 7.97
N THR A 33 29.20 -2.19 7.06
CA THR A 33 29.16 -2.96 5.82
C THR A 33 29.21 -4.46 6.09
N ASP A 34 30.02 -4.88 7.07
CA ASP A 34 30.13 -6.29 7.49
C ASP A 34 28.81 -6.80 8.08
N VAL A 35 28.23 -6.06 9.03
CA VAL A 35 26.98 -6.46 9.70
C VAL A 35 25.76 -6.40 8.78
N THR A 36 25.65 -5.38 7.91
CA THR A 36 24.44 -5.14 7.10
C THR A 36 24.48 -5.71 5.69
N GLY A 37 25.67 -6.13 5.22
CA GLY A 37 25.94 -6.54 3.84
C GLY A 37 25.73 -5.41 2.82
N MET A 38 25.63 -4.16 3.26
CA MET A 38 25.41 -3.02 2.37
C MET A 38 26.73 -2.56 1.75
N HIS A 39 26.69 -2.10 0.50
CA HIS A 39 27.86 -1.49 -0.13
C HIS A 39 28.30 -0.21 0.63
N ARG A 40 29.61 0.00 0.79
CA ARG A 40 30.18 1.14 1.55
C ARG A 40 29.61 2.49 1.14
N LYS A 41 29.51 2.78 -0.17
CA LYS A 41 28.87 4.02 -0.67
C LYS A 41 27.39 4.13 -0.28
N ALA A 42 26.67 3.02 -0.15
CA ALA A 42 25.27 3.03 0.31
C ALA A 42 25.17 3.38 1.80
N CYS A 43 26.09 2.89 2.62
CA CYS A 43 26.19 3.27 4.04
C CYS A 43 26.46 4.76 4.22
N ILE A 44 27.42 5.33 3.46
CA ILE A 44 27.71 6.77 3.46
C ILE A 44 26.47 7.58 3.08
N ARG A 45 25.80 7.21 1.98
CA ARG A 45 24.54 7.87 1.56
C ARG A 45 23.48 7.78 2.66
N ARG A 46 23.38 6.64 3.36
CA ARG A 46 22.40 6.45 4.43
C ARG A 46 22.65 7.40 5.60
N PHE A 47 23.90 7.57 6.03
CA PHE A 47 24.26 8.57 7.04
C PHE A 47 23.93 10.00 6.60
N GLY A 48 24.20 10.35 5.33
CA GLY A 48 23.84 11.66 4.78
C GLY A 48 22.32 11.91 4.76
N VAL A 49 21.52 10.88 4.44
CA VAL A 49 20.05 10.96 4.52
C VAL A 49 19.59 11.14 5.96
N LEU A 50 20.14 10.37 6.91
CA LEU A 50 19.76 10.47 8.33
C LEU A 50 20.14 11.81 8.95
N GLN A 51 21.27 12.40 8.54
CA GLN A 51 21.68 13.73 8.98
C GLN A 51 20.71 14.83 8.53
N ARG A 52 20.20 14.73 7.30
CA ARG A 52 19.30 15.73 6.69
C ARG A 52 17.83 15.49 6.98
N LYS A 53 17.49 14.36 7.59
CA LYS A 53 16.11 14.01 7.89
C LYS A 53 15.62 14.87 9.05
N ASP A 54 14.70 15.79 8.75
CA ASP A 54 13.98 16.53 9.78
C ASP A 54 13.08 15.56 10.57
N PRO A 55 13.25 15.43 11.91
CA PRO A 55 12.40 14.60 12.75
C PRO A 55 10.91 14.95 12.65
N SER A 56 10.58 16.20 12.34
CA SER A 56 9.21 16.69 12.16
C SER A 56 8.67 16.47 10.74
N SER A 57 9.52 16.11 9.78
CA SER A 57 9.06 15.87 8.41
C SER A 57 8.29 14.56 8.33
N ARG A 58 7.01 14.65 7.93
CA ARG A 58 6.22 13.47 7.58
C ARG A 58 6.69 12.97 6.23
N GLU A 59 7.02 11.68 6.15
CA GLU A 59 7.40 11.05 4.88
C GLU A 59 6.16 10.95 3.98
N THR A 60 5.93 11.95 3.13
CA THR A 60 4.84 11.93 2.15
C THR A 60 5.33 11.27 0.86
N ARG A 61 4.85 10.06 0.57
CA ARG A 61 5.16 9.38 -0.70
C ARG A 61 4.07 9.64 -1.73
N GLY A 62 4.46 10.20 -2.87
CA GLY A 62 3.61 10.32 -4.07
C GLY A 62 2.51 11.38 -3.99
N ARG A 63 1.66 11.41 -5.03
CA ARG A 63 0.52 12.33 -5.15
C ARG A 63 -0.56 11.99 -4.11
N PRO A 64 -1.19 12.99 -3.46
CA PRO A 64 -2.32 12.77 -2.57
C PRO A 64 -3.43 11.96 -3.26
N THR A 65 -3.93 10.93 -2.58
CA THR A 65 -5.01 10.08 -3.09
C THR A 65 -6.35 10.78 -2.92
N TYR A 66 -7.04 11.10 -4.01
CA TYR A 66 -8.39 11.71 -3.95
C TYR A 66 -9.43 10.75 -3.36
N TYR A 67 -9.44 9.52 -3.87
CA TYR A 67 -10.28 8.45 -3.35
C TYR A 67 -9.51 7.70 -2.27
N THR A 68 -9.73 8.09 -1.03
CA THR A 68 -9.12 7.52 0.17
C THR A 68 -9.73 6.15 0.53
N LYS A 69 -9.21 5.52 1.60
CA LYS A 69 -9.61 4.16 2.02
C LYS A 69 -11.04 4.08 2.56
N ASP A 70 -11.55 5.17 3.11
CA ASP A 70 -12.96 5.38 3.46
C ASP A 70 -13.89 5.21 2.24
N VAL A 71 -13.53 5.77 1.09
CA VAL A 71 -14.28 5.60 -0.16
C VAL A 71 -14.17 4.14 -0.66
N ASP A 72 -13.00 3.51 -0.51
CA ASP A 72 -12.86 2.07 -0.81
C ASP A 72 -13.76 1.22 0.10
N ALA A 73 -13.88 1.55 1.38
CA ALA A 73 -14.76 0.85 2.32
C ALA A 73 -16.25 1.05 1.96
N ALA A 74 -16.64 2.28 1.59
CA ALA A 74 -18.00 2.57 1.14
C ALA A 74 -18.37 1.82 -0.15
N LEU A 75 -17.46 1.78 -1.12
CA LEU A 75 -17.66 0.98 -2.34
C LEU A 75 -17.71 -0.52 -2.03
N PHE A 76 -16.90 -0.99 -1.09
CA PHE A 76 -16.88 -2.40 -0.70
C PHE A 76 -18.21 -2.85 -0.09
N ALA A 77 -18.82 -2.05 0.80
CA ALA A 77 -20.12 -2.35 1.41
C ALA A 77 -21.22 -2.54 0.34
N ILE A 78 -21.25 -1.67 -0.67
CA ILE A 78 -22.19 -1.81 -1.80
C ILE A 78 -21.87 -3.05 -2.63
N TRP A 79 -20.58 -3.28 -2.92
CA TRP A 79 -20.15 -4.44 -3.71
C TRP A 79 -20.51 -5.77 -3.04
N GLU A 80 -20.37 -5.85 -1.72
CA GLU A 80 -20.76 -7.00 -0.90
C GLU A 80 -22.28 -7.16 -0.86
N ALA A 81 -23.04 -6.08 -0.60
CA ALA A 81 -24.50 -6.11 -0.62
C ALA A 81 -25.08 -6.50 -1.99
N ALA A 82 -24.39 -6.17 -3.07
CA ALA A 82 -24.75 -6.55 -4.43
C ALA A 82 -24.32 -7.97 -4.81
N ASN A 83 -23.79 -8.76 -3.88
CA ASN A 83 -23.29 -10.12 -4.13
C ASN A 83 -22.15 -10.15 -5.16
N GLU A 84 -21.19 -9.25 -4.99
CA GLU A 84 -19.91 -9.20 -5.72
C GLU A 84 -20.00 -8.87 -7.23
N LEU A 85 -20.99 -8.08 -7.66
CA LEU A 85 -21.13 -7.70 -9.08
C LEU A 85 -19.84 -7.10 -9.67
N CYS A 86 -19.63 -7.32 -10.97
CA CYS A 86 -18.57 -6.63 -11.70
C CYS A 86 -18.82 -5.11 -11.66
N GLY A 87 -17.75 -4.32 -11.63
CA GLY A 87 -17.88 -2.88 -11.45
C GLY A 87 -18.62 -2.15 -12.58
N GLU A 88 -18.69 -2.74 -13.78
CA GLU A 88 -19.48 -2.21 -14.91
C GLU A 88 -20.98 -2.32 -14.63
N LEU A 89 -21.42 -3.45 -14.08
CA LEU A 89 -22.82 -3.67 -13.69
C LEU A 89 -23.17 -2.96 -12.39
N LEU A 90 -22.20 -2.83 -11.47
CA LEU A 90 -22.42 -2.18 -10.18
C LEU A 90 -22.57 -0.66 -10.32
N HIS A 91 -21.79 -0.01 -11.20
CA HIS A 91 -21.73 1.45 -11.33
C HIS A 91 -23.09 2.15 -11.42
N PRO A 92 -24.02 1.76 -12.33
CA PRO A 92 -25.32 2.41 -12.42
C PRO A 92 -26.20 2.21 -11.16
N LEU A 93 -25.95 1.15 -10.39
CA LEU A 93 -26.74 0.80 -9.21
C LEU A 93 -26.24 1.48 -7.93
N ILE A 94 -25.05 2.08 -7.94
CA ILE A 94 -24.42 2.66 -6.72
C ILE A 94 -25.38 3.61 -6.01
N ASN A 95 -26.03 4.51 -6.75
CA ASN A 95 -26.94 5.49 -6.15
C ASN A 95 -28.16 4.82 -5.48
N GLU A 96 -28.71 3.80 -6.12
CA GLU A 96 -29.84 3.04 -5.60
C GLU A 96 -29.45 2.30 -4.30
N TYR A 97 -28.32 1.60 -4.30
CA TYR A 97 -27.80 0.93 -3.10
C TYR A 97 -27.54 1.91 -1.95
N VAL A 98 -26.90 3.05 -2.22
CA VAL A 98 -26.69 4.08 -1.19
C VAL A 98 -28.03 4.54 -0.60
N THR A 99 -29.03 4.75 -1.45
CA THR A 99 -30.36 5.21 -1.03
C THR A 99 -31.06 4.17 -0.16
N ILE A 100 -31.07 2.90 -0.59
CA ILE A 100 -31.67 1.79 0.17
C ILE A 100 -30.97 1.60 1.51
N LEU A 101 -29.64 1.52 1.52
CA LEU A 101 -28.86 1.33 2.74
C LEU A 101 -29.01 2.51 3.72
N ARG A 102 -29.15 3.74 3.21
CA ARG A 102 -29.45 4.92 4.05
C ARG A 102 -30.85 4.84 4.64
N ARG A 103 -31.87 4.50 3.82
CA ARG A 103 -33.26 4.33 4.26
C ARG A 103 -33.35 3.29 5.38
N ASP A 104 -32.63 2.20 5.25
CA ASP A 104 -32.67 1.08 6.21
C ASP A 104 -31.71 1.29 7.40
N GLY A 105 -31.03 2.44 7.50
CA GLY A 105 -30.12 2.75 8.61
C GLY A 105 -28.82 1.95 8.62
N MET A 106 -28.49 1.27 7.52
CA MET A 106 -27.31 0.41 7.37
C MET A 106 -26.09 1.14 6.77
N TRP A 107 -26.26 2.38 6.31
CA TRP A 107 -25.19 3.17 5.72
C TRP A 107 -24.38 3.94 6.79
N ILE A 108 -23.19 3.43 7.11
CA ILE A 108 -22.31 3.98 8.17
C ILE A 108 -21.16 4.87 7.66
N HIS A 109 -21.16 5.22 6.38
CA HIS A 109 -20.06 5.98 5.76
C HIS A 109 -20.33 7.49 5.77
N SER A 110 -19.26 8.29 5.91
CA SER A 110 -19.34 9.75 5.95
C SER A 110 -19.93 10.34 4.67
N ASP A 111 -20.53 11.54 4.77
CA ASP A 111 -21.06 12.24 3.60
C ASP A 111 -19.99 12.59 2.57
N GLU A 112 -18.76 12.90 3.02
CA GLU A 112 -17.64 13.14 2.12
C GLU A 112 -17.28 11.88 1.31
N ALA A 113 -17.19 10.72 1.97
CA ALA A 113 -16.90 9.46 1.31
C ALA A 113 -18.03 9.06 0.36
N THR A 114 -19.28 9.30 0.78
CA THR A 114 -20.48 9.02 -0.02
C THR A 114 -20.53 9.92 -1.26
N GLY A 115 -20.28 11.22 -1.12
CA GLY A 115 -20.23 12.15 -2.25
C GLY A 115 -19.15 11.77 -3.26
N LYS A 116 -17.95 11.43 -2.78
CA LYS A 116 -16.86 10.91 -3.63
C LYS A 116 -17.27 9.62 -4.34
N LEU A 117 -17.93 8.70 -3.64
CA LEU A 117 -18.41 7.44 -4.21
C LEU A 117 -19.42 7.68 -5.34
N LEU A 118 -20.38 8.57 -5.14
CA LEU A 118 -21.40 8.91 -6.14
C LEU A 118 -20.81 9.62 -7.37
N SER A 119 -19.74 10.39 -7.21
CA SER A 119 -19.01 11.01 -8.33
C SER A 119 -18.07 10.05 -9.08
N MET A 120 -17.91 8.82 -8.59
CA MET A 120 -16.90 7.90 -9.09
C MET A 120 -17.25 7.42 -10.50
N SER A 121 -16.30 7.51 -11.42
CA SER A 121 -16.49 7.01 -12.78
C SER A 121 -16.51 5.49 -12.84
N GLU A 122 -17.27 4.94 -13.79
CA GLU A 122 -17.39 3.50 -14.06
C GLU A 122 -16.02 2.80 -14.14
N ARG A 123 -15.09 3.39 -14.91
CA ARG A 123 -13.71 2.87 -15.04
C ARG A 123 -12.99 2.74 -13.69
N THR A 124 -13.23 3.68 -12.77
CA THR A 124 -12.62 3.66 -11.44
C THR A 124 -13.27 2.61 -10.55
N VAL A 125 -14.60 2.51 -10.57
CA VAL A 125 -15.37 1.46 -9.89
C VAL A 125 -14.89 0.08 -10.35
N ARG A 126 -14.85 -0.18 -11.66
CA ARG A 126 -14.33 -1.43 -12.24
C ARG A 126 -12.93 -1.77 -11.75
N ARG A 127 -12.01 -0.78 -11.74
CA ARG A 127 -10.64 -0.98 -11.26
C ARG A 127 -10.59 -1.35 -9.79
N ARG A 128 -11.46 -0.75 -8.95
CA ARG A 128 -11.52 -1.01 -7.50
C ARG A 128 -12.19 -2.35 -7.19
N CYS A 129 -13.33 -2.67 -7.79
CA CYS A 129 -14.01 -3.96 -7.60
C CYS A 129 -13.12 -5.15 -7.98
N ARG A 130 -12.30 -5.03 -9.03
CA ARG A 130 -11.32 -6.07 -9.38
C ARG A 130 -10.32 -6.36 -8.25
N LYS A 131 -9.94 -5.35 -7.46
CA LYS A 131 -9.04 -5.52 -6.32
C LYS A 131 -9.73 -6.22 -5.15
N PHE A 132 -11.01 -5.94 -4.93
CA PHE A 132 -11.80 -6.63 -3.90
C PHE A 132 -11.90 -8.11 -4.21
N LYS A 133 -12.26 -8.47 -5.45
CA LYS A 133 -12.34 -9.86 -5.88
C LYS A 133 -11.02 -10.63 -5.68
N VAL A 134 -9.88 -10.04 -6.01
CA VAL A 134 -8.57 -10.70 -5.78
C VAL A 134 -8.27 -10.91 -4.30
N LYS A 135 -8.74 -10.01 -3.44
CA LYS A 135 -8.47 -10.03 -2.00
C LYS A 135 -9.42 -10.93 -1.22
N TYR A 136 -10.68 -11.03 -1.65
CA TYR A 136 -11.76 -11.67 -0.90
C TYR A 136 -12.36 -12.92 -1.58
N SER A 137 -12.13 -13.14 -2.88
CA SER A 137 -12.48 -14.41 -3.52
C SER A 137 -11.49 -15.50 -3.10
N ILE A 138 -12.02 -16.70 -2.85
CA ILE A 138 -11.23 -17.94 -2.86
C ILE A 138 -10.46 -17.95 -4.19
N GLY A 139 -9.14 -18.18 -4.13
CA GLY A 139 -8.23 -18.00 -5.26
C GLY A 139 -8.69 -18.70 -6.54
N LYS A 140 -8.08 -18.36 -7.68
CA LYS A 140 -8.38 -19.05 -8.95
C LYS A 140 -8.30 -20.56 -8.73
N GLY A 141 -9.41 -21.26 -8.96
CA GLY A 141 -9.44 -22.72 -8.89
C GLY A 141 -8.33 -23.31 -9.75
N ILE A 142 -7.77 -24.43 -9.32
CA ILE A 142 -6.83 -25.20 -10.13
C ILE A 142 -7.57 -25.54 -11.43
N SER A 143 -7.05 -25.07 -12.56
CA SER A 143 -7.61 -25.43 -13.87
C SER A 143 -7.54 -26.94 -14.02
N GLY A 144 -8.67 -27.62 -13.84
CA GLY A 144 -8.77 -29.08 -13.97
C GLY A 144 -8.62 -29.58 -15.41
N THR A 145 -8.62 -28.66 -16.37
CA THR A 145 -8.43 -28.97 -17.79
C THR A 145 -6.96 -28.79 -18.18
N LYS A 146 -6.37 -29.85 -18.72
CA LYS A 146 -5.08 -29.77 -19.44
C LYS A 146 -5.32 -29.01 -20.76
N PRO A 147 -4.57 -27.95 -21.07
CA PRO A 147 -4.59 -27.40 -22.42
C PRO A 147 -4.17 -28.50 -23.39
N SER A 148 -4.87 -28.61 -24.53
CA SER A 148 -4.82 -29.74 -25.47
C SER A 148 -3.41 -30.17 -25.88
N ALA A 149 -3.28 -31.44 -26.30
CA ALA A 149 -2.04 -32.08 -26.76
C ALA A 149 -1.41 -31.45 -28.01
N LEU A 150 -2.01 -30.40 -28.59
CA LEU A 150 -1.52 -29.71 -29.79
C LEU A 150 -0.32 -28.77 -29.53
N LYS A 151 0.18 -28.70 -28.29
CA LYS A 151 1.38 -27.92 -27.93
C LYS A 151 2.69 -28.73 -27.95
N SER A 152 2.66 -29.98 -28.43
CA SER A 152 3.83 -30.86 -28.47
C SER A 152 4.32 -31.21 -29.88
N LEU A 153 4.05 -30.35 -30.88
CA LEU A 153 4.72 -30.44 -32.18
C LEU A 153 5.87 -29.45 -32.25
#